data_AF-V2X4V7-F1
#
_entry.id   AF-V2X4V7-F1
#
_cell.length_a   1.000
_cell.length_b   1.000
_cell.length_c   1.000
_cell.angle_alpha   90.00
_cell.angle_beta   90.00
_cell.angle_gamma   90.00
#
_symmetry.space_group_name_H-M   'P 1'
#
loop_
_entity.id
_entity.type
_entity.pdbx_description
1 polymer ?
#
loop_
_entity_poly.entity_id
_entity_poly.type
_entity_poly.pdbx_seq_one_letter_code
_entity_poly.pdbx_strand_id
1 'polypeptide(L)'
;MSTSPSTSPVPSSSHQLFPPPRLPIAVSEPFNDPKADIVLRTTDNAEFRVYRSILSLSSPFFMDMFSLPQPPKGEKADAKAPSTSDQVLPVDENSLILDRVLRYMYPSCEPPLWSDLQEIIPVIQVMTKYQMEQSMPFKRIIESLLARPIELQGAGMSPAPGLTLGVLGILYLFKESLSHEWLERAAKLVLRIPLKALIESRQCPQLEYMSARAYLDLLDYHKKCSEAIRSRSLPTWADASDLVYECTNGAMTDGVKPPTSTMMNSDTPRNGFNHLRGVYKEHPYACAEWSSVAPLVTGGFCQSCPVCQKNPCASRMKAMYRLFKIEVEAAISTIPVPL
;
A
#
# COMPACT_ATOMS: atom_id res chain seq x y z
N MET A 1 -73.84 40.71 -19.46
CA MET A 1 -73.82 39.29 -19.88
C MET A 1 -72.63 39.10 -20.79
N SER A 2 -71.82 38.09 -20.49
CA SER A 2 -70.39 38.01 -20.72
C SER A 2 -69.94 38.02 -22.18
N THR A 3 -68.96 38.87 -22.50
CA THR A 3 -68.18 38.85 -23.73
C THR A 3 -66.77 38.32 -23.42
N SER A 4 -66.39 37.22 -24.08
CA SER A 4 -65.10 36.54 -23.96
C SER A 4 -63.98 37.35 -24.60
N PRO A 5 -62.74 37.36 -24.04
CA PRO A 5 -61.57 37.85 -24.76
C PRO A 5 -60.85 36.71 -25.49
N SER A 6 -60.61 36.94 -26.77
CA SER A 6 -59.72 36.19 -27.65
C SER A 6 -58.27 36.25 -27.12
N THR A 7 -57.63 35.09 -26.94
CA THR A 7 -56.20 34.98 -26.64
C THR A 7 -55.51 34.27 -27.80
N SER A 8 -54.63 35.00 -28.49
CA SER A 8 -53.73 34.49 -29.51
C SER A 8 -52.66 33.59 -28.89
N PRO A 9 -52.22 32.50 -29.55
CA PRO A 9 -51.16 31.66 -29.02
C PRO A 9 -49.78 32.27 -29.34
N VAL A 10 -48.93 32.38 -28.31
CA VAL A 10 -47.50 32.68 -28.43
C VAL A 10 -46.80 31.40 -28.90
N PRO A 11 -45.94 31.41 -29.94
CA PRO A 11 -45.22 30.22 -30.35
C PRO A 11 -44.12 29.91 -29.34
N SER A 12 -44.26 28.77 -28.66
CA SER A 12 -43.24 28.22 -27.77
C SER A 12 -42.08 27.70 -28.61
N SER A 13 -40.97 28.44 -28.65
CA SER A 13 -39.72 27.97 -29.25
C SER A 13 -38.97 27.09 -28.25
N SER A 14 -39.17 25.78 -28.36
CA SER A 14 -38.37 24.76 -27.68
C SER A 14 -37.02 24.57 -28.37
N HIS A 15 -36.11 25.54 -28.21
CA HIS A 15 -34.70 25.29 -28.48
C HIS A 15 -34.12 24.46 -27.33
N GLN A 16 -33.96 23.16 -27.58
CA GLN A 16 -33.19 22.25 -26.74
C GLN A 16 -31.78 22.84 -26.53
N LEU A 17 -31.50 23.22 -25.29
CA LEU A 17 -30.17 23.55 -24.79
C LEU A 17 -29.31 22.28 -24.79
N PHE A 18 -28.73 21.93 -25.94
CA PHE A 18 -27.57 21.05 -25.92
C PHE A 18 -26.47 21.80 -25.14
N PRO A 19 -25.94 21.24 -24.05
CA PRO A 19 -24.78 21.84 -23.40
C PRO A 19 -23.66 21.95 -24.44
N PRO A 20 -22.90 23.07 -24.45
CA PRO A 20 -21.80 23.23 -25.40
C PRO A 20 -20.86 22.02 -25.31
N PRO A 21 -20.27 21.57 -26.44
CA PRO A 21 -19.30 20.49 -26.43
C PRO A 21 -18.21 20.84 -25.41
N ARG A 22 -18.03 19.98 -24.40
CA ARG A 22 -16.94 20.15 -23.44
C ARG A 22 -15.64 20.09 -24.24
N LEU A 23 -14.83 21.14 -24.16
CA LEU A 23 -13.50 21.15 -24.79
C LEU A 23 -12.71 19.94 -24.27
N PRO A 24 -11.97 19.24 -25.13
CA PRO A 24 -11.13 18.11 -24.71
C PRO A 24 -10.20 18.54 -23.58
N ILE A 25 -10.14 17.74 -22.52
CA ILE A 25 -9.19 17.96 -21.42
C ILE A 25 -7.78 17.78 -22.00
N ALA A 26 -6.92 18.77 -21.76
CA ALA A 26 -5.54 18.74 -22.22
C ALA A 26 -4.77 17.62 -21.50
N VAL A 27 -4.19 16.71 -22.28
CA VAL A 27 -3.38 15.60 -21.79
C VAL A 27 -1.91 16.01 -21.78
N SER A 28 -1.19 15.64 -20.72
CA SER A 28 0.23 15.98 -20.55
C SER A 28 1.17 14.92 -21.14
N GLU A 29 2.42 15.32 -21.39
CA GLU A 29 3.50 14.41 -21.78
C GLU A 29 3.64 13.24 -20.79
N PRO A 30 3.89 12.00 -21.27
CA PRO A 30 4.21 11.63 -22.66
C PRO A 30 2.99 11.25 -23.52
N PHE A 31 1.76 11.48 -23.05
CA PHE A 31 0.55 10.94 -23.68
C PHE A 31 -0.05 11.84 -24.77
N ASN A 32 0.76 12.73 -25.34
CA ASN A 32 0.46 13.63 -26.44
C ASN A 32 1.46 13.45 -27.62
N ASP A 33 2.29 12.40 -27.60
CA ASP A 33 3.26 12.09 -28.66
C ASP A 33 2.56 11.83 -30.01
N PRO A 34 2.86 12.62 -31.07
CA PRO A 34 2.27 12.40 -32.39
C PRO A 34 2.66 11.07 -33.06
N LYS A 35 3.69 10.38 -32.56
CA LYS A 35 4.16 9.08 -33.10
C LYS A 35 3.43 7.87 -32.50
N ALA A 36 2.58 8.06 -31.50
CA ALA A 36 1.72 7.02 -30.95
C ALA A 36 0.85 6.35 -32.02
N ASP A 37 0.55 5.06 -31.84
CA ASP A 37 -0.18 4.22 -32.80
C ASP A 37 -1.63 3.91 -32.38
N ILE A 38 -2.07 4.44 -31.24
CA ILE A 38 -3.46 4.38 -30.78
C ILE A 38 -3.79 5.59 -29.89
N VAL A 39 -5.06 6.02 -29.93
CA VAL A 39 -5.60 7.06 -29.05
C VAL A 39 -6.64 6.42 -28.12
N LEU A 40 -6.43 6.46 -26.81
CA LEU A 40 -7.46 6.12 -25.84
C LEU A 40 -8.30 7.37 -25.54
N ARG A 41 -9.61 7.31 -25.77
CA ARG A 41 -10.53 8.41 -25.47
C ARG A 41 -11.34 8.10 -24.22
N THR A 42 -11.22 8.95 -23.21
CA THR A 42 -11.92 8.80 -21.93
C THR A 42 -13.36 9.32 -21.98
N THR A 43 -14.14 9.01 -20.94
CA THR A 43 -15.54 9.45 -20.79
C THR A 43 -15.70 10.97 -20.67
N ASP A 44 -14.65 11.66 -20.21
CA ASP A 44 -14.54 13.12 -20.14
C ASP A 44 -13.83 13.73 -21.36
N ASN A 45 -13.73 12.97 -22.47
CA ASN A 45 -13.19 13.38 -23.77
C ASN A 45 -11.71 13.79 -23.78
N ALA A 46 -10.90 13.31 -22.84
CA ALA A 46 -9.45 13.41 -22.95
C ALA A 46 -8.94 12.35 -23.94
N GLU A 47 -7.94 12.69 -24.74
CA GLU A 47 -7.35 11.81 -25.75
C GLU A 47 -5.89 11.51 -25.41
N PHE A 48 -5.64 10.29 -24.92
CA PHE A 48 -4.31 9.81 -24.57
C PHE A 48 -3.70 9.09 -25.76
N ARG A 49 -2.66 9.68 -26.33
CA ARG A 49 -1.85 9.09 -27.40
C ARG A 49 -0.85 8.11 -26.78
N VAL A 50 -1.05 6.83 -27.02
CA VAL A 50 -0.28 5.74 -26.40
C VAL A 50 0.22 4.72 -27.42
N TYR A 51 1.08 3.81 -26.97
CA TYR A 51 1.67 2.77 -27.80
C TYR A 51 1.00 1.42 -27.52
N ARG A 52 0.45 0.78 -28.54
CA ARG A 52 -0.17 -0.56 -28.47
C ARG A 52 0.78 -1.57 -27.84
N SER A 53 2.07 -1.51 -28.18
CA SER A 53 3.09 -2.40 -27.63
C SER A 53 3.21 -2.31 -26.10
N ILE A 54 3.17 -1.11 -25.53
CA ILE A 54 3.23 -0.91 -24.07
C ILE A 54 1.96 -1.45 -23.40
N LEU A 55 0.79 -1.17 -23.99
CA LEU A 55 -0.48 -1.70 -23.52
C LEU A 55 -0.50 -3.24 -23.56
N SER A 56 -0.13 -3.87 -24.67
CA SER A 56 -0.10 -5.33 -24.80
C SER A 56 0.88 -6.00 -23.85
N LEU A 57 2.05 -5.42 -23.63
CA LEU A 57 3.04 -5.97 -22.68
C LEU A 57 2.57 -5.89 -21.22
N SER A 58 1.72 -4.91 -20.91
CA SER A 58 1.26 -4.66 -19.54
C SER A 58 -0.09 -5.30 -19.22
N SER A 59 -0.89 -5.61 -20.25
CA SER A 59 -2.28 -6.05 -20.13
C SER A 59 -2.59 -7.14 -21.16
N PRO A 60 -2.87 -8.39 -20.69
CA PRO A 60 -3.40 -9.46 -21.52
C PRO A 60 -4.69 -9.06 -22.24
N PHE A 61 -5.58 -8.31 -21.57
CA PHE A 61 -6.80 -7.79 -22.19
C PHE A 61 -6.52 -6.99 -23.47
N PHE A 62 -5.60 -6.02 -23.40
CA PHE A 62 -5.24 -5.23 -24.58
C PHE A 62 -4.49 -6.05 -25.63
N MET A 63 -3.62 -6.98 -25.22
CA MET A 63 -2.96 -7.92 -26.13
C MET A 63 -3.98 -8.73 -26.94
N ASP A 64 -4.94 -9.34 -26.27
CA ASP A 64 -5.98 -10.15 -26.91
C ASP A 64 -6.85 -9.28 -27.81
N MET A 65 -7.32 -8.13 -27.33
CA MET A 65 -8.15 -7.21 -28.09
C MET A 65 -7.46 -6.72 -29.38
N PHE A 66 -6.16 -6.44 -29.34
CA PHE A 66 -5.42 -6.02 -30.54
C PHE A 66 -5.10 -7.17 -31.49
N SER A 67 -5.15 -8.42 -31.04
CA SER A 67 -4.97 -9.60 -31.90
C SER A 67 -6.20 -9.91 -32.76
N LEU A 68 -7.37 -9.36 -32.40
CA LEU A 68 -8.62 -9.63 -33.12
C LEU A 68 -8.64 -8.97 -34.51
N PRO A 69 -9.19 -9.64 -35.53
CA PRO A 69 -9.38 -9.05 -36.86
C PRO A 69 -10.24 -7.79 -36.77
N GLN A 70 -9.74 -6.68 -37.29
CA GLN A 70 -10.53 -5.45 -37.40
C GLN A 70 -11.47 -5.54 -38.60
N PRO A 71 -12.74 -5.11 -38.49
CA PRO A 71 -13.63 -5.04 -39.62
C PRO A 71 -13.01 -4.15 -40.72
N PRO A 72 -13.17 -4.52 -42.01
CA PRO A 72 -12.64 -3.72 -43.10
C PRO A 72 -13.18 -2.30 -42.99
N LYS A 73 -12.28 -1.31 -42.94
CA LYS A 73 -12.65 0.11 -42.97
C LYS A 73 -13.40 0.34 -44.29
N GLY A 74 -14.69 0.68 -44.20
CA GLY A 74 -15.54 0.90 -45.36
C GLY A 74 -14.87 1.87 -46.35
N GLU A 75 -14.94 1.51 -47.63
CA GLU A 75 -14.34 2.20 -48.77
C GLU A 75 -14.80 3.66 -48.88
N LYS A 76 -14.14 4.55 -48.13
CA LYS A 76 -14.00 5.97 -48.46
C LYS A 76 -12.55 6.36 -48.23
N ALA A 77 -11.68 5.70 -48.98
CA ALA A 77 -10.29 6.05 -49.11
C ALA A 77 -10.16 7.12 -50.20
N ASP A 78 -10.14 8.40 -49.81
CA ASP A 78 -9.21 9.29 -50.48
C ASP A 78 -7.81 8.81 -50.08
N ALA A 79 -6.98 8.52 -51.07
CA ALA A 79 -5.71 7.80 -50.97
C ALA A 79 -4.64 8.51 -50.11
N LYS A 80 -4.85 8.55 -48.80
CA LYS A 80 -3.79 8.68 -47.79
C LYS A 80 -3.75 7.38 -47.01
N ALA A 81 -2.55 6.81 -46.89
CA ALA A 81 -2.30 5.71 -45.97
C ALA A 81 -2.91 6.06 -44.61
N PRO A 82 -3.62 5.14 -43.93
CA PRO A 82 -4.27 5.43 -42.66
C PRO A 82 -3.20 6.00 -41.72
N SER A 83 -3.34 7.29 -41.37
CA SER A 83 -2.47 7.89 -40.37
C SER A 83 -2.69 7.15 -39.07
N THR A 84 -1.62 6.90 -38.32
CA THR A 84 -1.65 6.28 -36.98
C THR A 84 -2.59 7.00 -36.00
N SER A 85 -3.02 8.23 -36.31
CA SER A 85 -4.05 9.01 -35.62
C SER A 85 -5.49 8.50 -35.76
N ASP A 86 -5.77 7.55 -36.64
CA ASP A 86 -7.16 7.21 -37.02
C ASP A 86 -7.74 6.03 -36.22
N GLN A 87 -7.05 5.56 -35.17
CA GLN A 87 -7.51 4.48 -34.30
C GLN A 87 -7.77 5.01 -32.90
N VAL A 88 -8.98 5.54 -32.73
CA VAL A 88 -9.49 5.98 -31.42
C VAL A 88 -10.22 4.81 -30.76
N LEU A 89 -9.77 4.41 -29.59
CA LEU A 89 -10.41 3.41 -28.73
C LEU A 89 -11.10 4.12 -27.56
N PRO A 90 -12.44 4.13 -27.49
CA PRO A 90 -13.14 4.65 -26.33
C PRO A 90 -12.91 3.73 -25.11
N VAL A 91 -12.76 4.34 -23.93
CA VAL A 91 -12.63 3.63 -22.65
C VAL A 91 -13.60 4.21 -21.62
N ASP A 92 -13.97 3.43 -20.61
CA ASP A 92 -14.97 3.83 -19.61
C ASP A 92 -14.38 4.67 -18.47
N GLU A 93 -13.05 4.77 -18.40
CA GLU A 93 -12.37 5.53 -17.36
C GLU A 93 -12.40 7.03 -17.67
N ASN A 94 -12.35 7.84 -16.63
CA ASN A 94 -12.10 9.27 -16.77
C ASN A 94 -10.59 9.54 -16.94
N SER A 95 -10.26 10.76 -17.36
CA SER A 95 -8.88 11.19 -17.60
C SER A 95 -7.96 11.04 -16.40
N LEU A 96 -8.42 11.33 -15.18
CA LEU A 96 -7.62 11.24 -13.97
C LEU A 96 -7.16 9.80 -13.68
N ILE A 97 -8.08 8.84 -13.72
CA ILE A 97 -7.76 7.44 -13.40
C ILE A 97 -6.92 6.83 -14.51
N LEU A 98 -7.26 7.10 -15.77
CA LEU A 98 -6.50 6.58 -16.90
C LEU A 98 -5.07 7.13 -16.90
N ASP A 99 -4.86 8.43 -16.68
CA ASP A 99 -3.52 9.04 -16.58
C ASP A 99 -2.68 8.33 -15.51
N ARG A 100 -3.26 8.07 -14.33
CA ARG A 100 -2.55 7.35 -13.26
C ARG A 100 -2.13 5.95 -13.68
N VAL A 101 -3.05 5.15 -14.23
CA VAL A 101 -2.74 3.79 -14.71
C VAL A 101 -1.65 3.83 -15.77
N LEU A 102 -1.77 4.74 -16.74
CA LEU A 102 -0.78 4.88 -17.82
C LEU A 102 0.61 5.24 -17.29
N ARG A 103 0.70 6.15 -16.31
CA ARG A 103 1.98 6.52 -15.66
C ARG A 103 2.64 5.36 -14.92
N TYR A 104 1.86 4.44 -14.37
CA TYR A 104 2.42 3.23 -13.77
C TYR A 104 3.00 2.26 -14.82
N MET A 105 2.48 2.25 -16.05
CA MET A 105 2.95 1.37 -17.12
C MET A 105 4.13 1.94 -17.90
N TYR A 106 4.18 3.27 -18.08
CA TYR A 106 5.15 3.90 -18.96
C TYR A 106 6.52 4.03 -18.29
N PRO A 107 7.61 3.47 -18.87
CA PRO A 107 8.94 3.51 -18.26
C PRO A 107 9.51 4.91 -18.07
N SER A 108 9.06 5.88 -18.87
CA SER A 108 9.47 7.28 -18.80
C SER A 108 8.73 8.09 -17.74
N CYS A 109 7.77 7.48 -17.04
CA CYS A 109 6.96 8.15 -16.03
C CYS A 109 7.36 7.73 -14.63
N GLU A 110 7.35 8.69 -13.72
CA GLU A 110 7.34 8.39 -12.30
C GLU A 110 5.91 8.00 -11.89
N PRO A 111 5.74 6.94 -11.06
CA PRO A 111 4.47 6.62 -10.46
C PRO A 111 3.86 7.84 -9.74
N PRO A 112 2.57 8.15 -9.94
CA PRO A 112 1.93 9.26 -9.28
C PRO A 112 1.91 9.04 -7.76
N LEU A 113 2.28 10.08 -7.02
CA LEU A 113 2.12 10.10 -5.57
C LEU A 113 0.63 10.10 -5.22
N TRP A 114 0.28 9.43 -4.12
CA TRP A 114 -1.07 9.42 -3.57
C TRP A 114 -1.02 9.70 -2.08
N SER A 115 -1.90 10.60 -1.64
CA SER A 115 -1.96 11.06 -0.25
C SER A 115 -2.96 10.24 0.56
N ASP A 116 -4.11 9.95 -0.05
CA ASP A 116 -5.18 9.16 0.52
C ASP A 116 -5.22 7.77 -0.11
N LEU A 117 -5.48 6.76 0.73
CA LEU A 117 -5.73 5.40 0.32
C LEU A 117 -6.93 5.28 -0.62
N GLN A 118 -7.94 6.14 -0.50
CA GLN A 118 -9.11 6.14 -1.37
C GLN A 118 -8.77 6.40 -2.83
N GLU A 119 -7.68 7.12 -3.10
CA GLU A 119 -7.27 7.45 -4.46
C GLU A 119 -6.76 6.23 -5.25
N ILE A 120 -6.28 5.18 -4.58
CA ILE A 120 -5.67 4.01 -5.23
C ILE A 120 -6.70 2.94 -5.61
N ILE A 121 -7.86 2.92 -4.95
CA ILE A 121 -8.94 1.95 -5.18
C ILE A 121 -9.40 1.95 -6.65
N PRO A 122 -9.78 3.09 -7.27
CA PRO A 122 -10.18 3.11 -8.67
C PRO A 122 -9.04 2.74 -9.63
N VAL A 123 -7.78 3.00 -9.25
CA VAL A 123 -6.61 2.61 -10.05
C VAL A 123 -6.48 1.08 -10.08
N ILE A 124 -6.54 0.42 -8.92
CA ILE A 124 -6.49 -1.05 -8.84
C ILE A 124 -7.68 -1.67 -9.56
N GLN A 125 -8.89 -1.11 -9.42
CA GLN A 125 -10.09 -1.57 -10.15
C GLN A 125 -9.87 -1.59 -11.66
N VAL A 126 -9.31 -0.51 -12.22
CA VAL A 126 -9.06 -0.41 -13.66
C VAL A 126 -7.95 -1.37 -14.10
N MET A 127 -6.91 -1.53 -13.29
CA MET A 127 -5.84 -2.48 -13.60
C MET A 127 -6.34 -3.93 -13.57
N THR A 128 -7.22 -4.29 -12.62
CA THR A 128 -7.92 -5.57 -12.59
C THR A 128 -8.88 -5.73 -13.79
N LYS A 129 -9.64 -4.70 -14.16
CA LYS A 129 -10.48 -4.70 -15.38
C LYS A 129 -9.66 -5.04 -16.63
N TYR A 130 -8.44 -4.51 -16.72
CA TYR A 130 -7.51 -4.76 -17.82
C TYR A 130 -6.56 -5.94 -17.57
N GLN A 131 -6.88 -6.83 -16.63
CA GLN A 131 -6.17 -8.08 -16.35
C GLN A 131 -4.67 -7.90 -16.06
N MET A 132 -4.31 -6.81 -15.40
CA MET A 132 -2.92 -6.41 -15.18
C MET A 132 -2.30 -6.98 -13.89
N GLU A 133 -2.96 -7.90 -13.19
CA GLU A 133 -2.54 -8.40 -11.86
C GLU A 133 -1.14 -9.00 -11.85
N GLN A 134 -0.71 -9.59 -12.98
CA GLN A 134 0.62 -10.19 -13.14
C GLN A 134 1.69 -9.20 -13.62
N SER A 135 1.28 -7.98 -14.01
CA SER A 135 2.16 -6.95 -14.52
C SER A 135 3.05 -6.37 -13.40
N MET A 136 4.26 -5.94 -13.76
CA MET A 136 5.15 -5.22 -12.85
C MET A 136 4.53 -3.94 -12.26
N PRO A 137 3.80 -3.11 -13.04
CA PRO A 137 3.07 -1.96 -12.52
C PRO A 137 2.11 -2.30 -11.36
N PHE A 138 1.33 -3.37 -11.50
CA PHE A 138 0.38 -3.79 -10.47
C PHE A 138 1.10 -4.23 -9.20
N LYS A 139 2.14 -5.06 -9.34
CA LYS A 139 2.96 -5.52 -8.20
C LYS A 139 3.55 -4.34 -7.42
N ARG A 140 4.08 -3.33 -8.11
CA ARG A 140 4.64 -2.12 -7.47
C ARG A 140 3.60 -1.35 -6.65
N ILE A 141 2.35 -1.27 -7.10
CA ILE A 141 1.27 -0.64 -6.33
C ILE A 141 0.99 -1.41 -5.06
N ILE A 142 0.84 -2.74 -5.17
CA ILE A 142 0.58 -3.59 -4.00
C ILE A 142 1.75 -3.55 -3.01
N GLU A 143 2.99 -3.56 -3.50
CA GLU A 143 4.20 -3.39 -2.68
C GLU A 143 4.22 -2.05 -1.95
N SER A 144 3.91 -0.95 -2.66
CA SER A 144 3.86 0.39 -2.08
C SER A 144 2.77 0.49 -1.00
N LEU A 145 1.60 -0.11 -1.22
CA LEU A 145 0.53 -0.19 -0.22
C LEU A 145 0.97 -0.94 1.04
N LEU A 146 1.61 -2.10 0.89
CA LEU A 146 2.10 -2.89 2.01
C LEU A 146 3.24 -2.20 2.77
N ALA A 147 4.05 -1.38 2.10
CA ALA A 147 5.15 -0.63 2.70
C ALA A 147 4.67 0.64 3.44
N ARG A 148 3.55 1.23 3.04
CA ARG A 148 3.05 2.52 3.53
C ARG A 148 2.92 2.63 5.05
N PRO A 149 2.40 1.63 5.79
CA PRO A 149 2.33 1.68 7.25
C PRO A 149 3.72 1.77 7.91
N ILE A 150 4.77 1.31 7.23
CA ILE A 150 6.15 1.27 7.70
C ILE A 150 6.86 2.60 7.39
N GLU A 151 6.69 3.13 6.17
CA GLU A 151 7.38 4.35 5.73
C GLU A 151 6.94 5.60 6.49
N LEU A 152 5.65 5.68 6.84
CA LEU A 152 5.11 6.80 7.62
C LEU A 152 5.33 6.67 9.13
N GLN A 153 6.03 5.62 9.56
CA GLN A 153 6.42 5.44 10.94
C GLN A 153 7.54 6.45 11.27
N GLY A 154 7.17 7.59 11.86
CA GLY A 154 8.12 8.38 12.66
C GLY A 154 8.71 7.50 13.78
N ALA A 155 9.89 7.85 14.32
CA ALA A 155 10.58 7.05 15.34
C ALA A 155 9.64 6.63 16.50
N GLY A 156 9.13 5.40 16.43
CA GLY A 156 8.05 4.87 17.26
C GLY A 156 7.85 3.39 16.94
N MET A 157 7.26 2.61 17.85
CA MET A 157 7.28 1.14 17.80
C MET A 157 6.10 0.46 17.09
N SER A 158 5.06 1.19 16.65
CA SER A 158 3.92 0.56 15.98
C SER A 158 3.34 1.46 14.89
N PRO A 159 2.90 0.90 13.74
CA PRO A 159 2.28 1.68 12.68
C PRO A 159 0.93 2.23 13.16
N ALA A 160 0.48 3.35 12.56
CA ALA A 160 -0.83 3.91 12.83
C ALA A 160 -1.92 2.85 12.55
N PRO A 161 -2.74 2.46 13.54
CA PRO A 161 -3.72 1.38 13.37
C PRO A 161 -4.70 1.64 12.22
N GLY A 162 -5.21 2.87 12.11
CA GLY A 162 -6.14 3.26 11.05
C GLY A 162 -5.55 3.13 9.65
N LEU A 163 -4.28 3.50 9.44
CA LEU A 163 -3.62 3.37 8.13
C LEU A 163 -3.42 1.89 7.76
N THR A 164 -3.01 1.08 8.72
CA THR A 164 -2.77 -0.36 8.49
C THR A 164 -4.07 -1.10 8.21
N LEU A 165 -5.13 -0.83 8.97
CA LEU A 165 -6.47 -1.35 8.70
C LEU A 165 -7.00 -0.85 7.36
N GLY A 166 -6.66 0.40 6.99
CA GLY A 166 -6.92 0.97 5.68
C GLY A 166 -6.34 0.15 4.52
N VAL A 167 -5.04 -0.10 4.58
CA VAL A 167 -4.33 -0.93 3.60
C VAL A 167 -4.90 -2.34 3.57
N LEU A 168 -5.13 -2.95 4.73
CA LEU A 168 -5.71 -4.29 4.85
C LEU A 168 -7.09 -4.36 4.19
N GLY A 169 -7.98 -3.42 4.49
CA GLY A 169 -9.32 -3.36 3.92
C GLY A 169 -9.28 -3.28 2.39
N ILE A 170 -8.38 -2.46 1.83
CA ILE A 170 -8.20 -2.37 0.37
C ILE A 170 -7.68 -3.69 -0.21
N LEU A 171 -6.70 -4.33 0.41
CA LEU A 171 -6.20 -5.62 -0.12
C LEU A 171 -7.27 -6.70 -0.06
N TYR A 172 -8.13 -6.70 0.96
CA TYR A 172 -9.27 -7.61 1.04
C TYR A 172 -10.38 -7.28 0.03
N LEU A 173 -10.54 -6.01 -0.37
CA LEU A 173 -11.45 -5.61 -1.46
C LEU A 173 -11.10 -6.31 -2.77
N PHE A 174 -9.80 -6.50 -3.03
CA PHE A 174 -9.26 -7.11 -4.26
C PHE A 174 -8.77 -8.54 -4.05
N LYS A 175 -9.18 -9.22 -2.98
CA LYS A 175 -8.61 -10.53 -2.61
C LYS A 175 -8.67 -11.58 -3.71
N GLU A 176 -9.68 -11.53 -4.58
CA GLU A 176 -9.87 -12.47 -5.69
C GLU A 176 -8.86 -12.25 -6.82
N SER A 177 -8.35 -11.02 -6.96
CA SER A 177 -7.34 -10.62 -7.94
C SER A 177 -5.91 -10.75 -7.40
N LEU A 178 -5.75 -10.96 -6.09
CA LEU A 178 -4.44 -11.05 -5.44
C LEU A 178 -4.02 -12.51 -5.28
N SER A 179 -2.71 -12.77 -5.46
CA SER A 179 -2.14 -14.07 -5.11
C SER A 179 -2.19 -14.32 -3.60
N HIS A 180 -2.13 -15.59 -3.21
CA HIS A 180 -2.04 -15.99 -1.81
C HIS A 180 -0.87 -15.34 -1.06
N GLU A 181 0.26 -15.11 -1.74
CA GLU A 181 1.43 -14.45 -1.15
C GLU A 181 1.10 -13.01 -0.70
N TRP A 182 0.35 -12.25 -1.51
CA TRP A 182 -0.03 -10.89 -1.15
C TRP A 182 -0.99 -10.86 0.03
N LEU A 183 -1.96 -11.78 0.06
CA LEU A 183 -2.90 -11.90 1.17
C LEU A 183 -2.22 -12.34 2.47
N GLU A 184 -1.24 -13.25 2.40
CA GLU A 184 -0.42 -13.62 3.54
C GLU A 184 0.36 -12.42 4.10
N ARG A 185 0.99 -11.63 3.22
CA ARG A 185 1.69 -10.41 3.63
C ARG A 185 0.74 -9.37 4.23
N ALA A 186 -0.46 -9.22 3.67
CA ALA A 186 -1.49 -8.35 4.19
C ALA A 186 -1.94 -8.76 5.60
N ALA A 187 -2.25 -10.05 5.81
CA ALA A 187 -2.65 -10.56 7.12
C ALA A 187 -1.55 -10.37 8.18
N LYS A 188 -0.27 -10.50 7.81
CA LYS A 188 0.85 -10.24 8.74
C LYS A 188 0.93 -8.77 9.19
N LEU A 189 0.29 -7.82 8.49
CA LEU A 189 0.22 -6.42 8.94
C LEU A 189 -0.53 -6.28 10.27
N VAL A 190 -1.57 -7.08 10.53
CA VAL A 190 -2.32 -6.98 11.81
C VAL A 190 -1.43 -7.34 12.99
N LEU A 191 -0.45 -8.21 12.80
CA LEU A 191 0.49 -8.62 13.84
C LEU A 191 1.43 -7.49 14.28
N ARG A 192 1.54 -6.41 13.49
CA ARG A 192 2.32 -5.22 13.82
C ARG A 192 1.61 -4.30 14.79
N ILE A 193 0.32 -4.51 15.03
CA ILE A 193 -0.52 -3.65 15.86
C ILE A 193 -0.94 -4.43 17.11
N PRO A 194 -0.88 -3.83 18.31
CA PRO A 194 -1.43 -4.46 19.51
C PRO A 194 -2.90 -4.84 19.30
N LEU A 195 -3.30 -6.04 19.73
CA LEU A 195 -4.68 -6.52 19.60
C LEU A 195 -5.73 -5.54 20.14
N LYS A 196 -5.42 -4.89 21.28
CA LYS A 196 -6.27 -3.85 21.87
C LYS A 196 -6.48 -2.66 20.92
N ALA A 197 -5.41 -2.19 20.29
CA ALA A 197 -5.46 -1.07 19.35
C ALA A 197 -6.23 -1.42 18.06
N LEU A 198 -6.15 -2.68 17.59
CA LEU A 198 -7.00 -3.16 16.49
C LEU A 198 -8.49 -3.06 16.85
N ILE A 199 -8.87 -3.56 18.03
CA ILE A 199 -10.26 -3.55 18.52
C ILE A 199 -10.78 -2.11 18.69
N GLU A 200 -9.95 -1.22 19.24
CA GLU A 200 -10.30 0.18 19.49
C GLU A 200 -10.42 1.00 18.18
N SER A 201 -9.73 0.60 17.11
CA SER A 201 -9.68 1.32 15.82
C SER A 201 -10.78 0.90 14.83
N ARG A 202 -11.87 0.31 15.32
CA ARG A 202 -13.00 -0.21 14.51
C ARG A 202 -13.74 0.84 13.68
N GLN A 203 -13.54 2.13 13.94
CA GLN A 203 -14.15 3.24 13.19
C GLN A 203 -13.42 3.54 11.87
N CYS A 204 -12.38 2.78 11.52
CA CYS A 204 -11.69 2.92 10.23
C CYS A 204 -12.67 2.63 9.07
N PRO A 205 -12.96 3.61 8.18
CA PRO A 205 -13.95 3.45 7.11
C PRO A 205 -13.63 2.30 6.15
N GLN A 206 -12.35 2.07 5.87
CA GLN A 206 -11.89 1.02 4.97
C GLN A 206 -12.16 -0.40 5.49
N LEU A 207 -12.53 -0.58 6.77
CA LEU A 207 -13.04 -1.86 7.27
C LEU A 207 -14.37 -2.25 6.62
N GLU A 208 -15.11 -1.32 6.01
CA GLU A 208 -16.31 -1.67 5.24
C GLU A 208 -16.00 -2.53 4.01
N TYR A 209 -14.75 -2.52 3.53
CA TYR A 209 -14.32 -3.35 2.40
C TYR A 209 -14.07 -4.81 2.77
N MET A 210 -14.07 -5.15 4.06
CA MET A 210 -13.90 -6.51 4.52
C MET A 210 -15.16 -7.03 5.20
N SER A 211 -15.44 -8.32 5.02
CA SER A 211 -16.54 -8.94 5.77
C SER A 211 -16.22 -8.97 7.27
N ALA A 212 -17.27 -8.87 8.10
CA ALA A 212 -17.12 -9.05 9.54
C ALA A 212 -16.46 -10.40 9.89
N ARG A 213 -16.74 -11.45 9.11
CA ARG A 213 -16.12 -12.77 9.28
C ARG A 213 -14.60 -12.71 9.07
N ALA A 214 -14.15 -12.13 7.96
CA ALA A 214 -12.73 -11.97 7.65
C ALA A 214 -12.00 -11.17 8.75
N TYR A 215 -12.62 -10.10 9.25
CA TYR A 215 -12.05 -9.32 10.35
C TYR A 215 -11.92 -10.15 11.64
N LEU A 216 -12.95 -10.89 12.02
CA LEU A 216 -12.90 -11.78 13.19
C LEU A 216 -11.83 -12.87 13.04
N ASP A 217 -11.72 -13.48 11.86
CA ASP A 217 -10.71 -14.50 11.57
C ASP A 217 -9.28 -13.93 11.69
N LEU A 218 -9.05 -12.67 11.30
CA LEU A 218 -7.78 -11.97 11.50
C LEU A 218 -7.47 -11.66 12.98
N LEU A 219 -8.48 -11.31 13.78
CA LEU A 219 -8.29 -11.13 15.23
C LEU A 219 -7.93 -12.45 15.92
N ASP A 220 -8.56 -13.55 15.50
CA ASP A 220 -8.25 -14.88 16.02
C ASP A 220 -6.88 -15.38 15.53
N TYR A 221 -6.51 -15.09 14.29
CA TYR A 221 -5.15 -15.30 13.78
C TYR A 221 -4.12 -14.55 14.63
N HIS A 222 -4.35 -13.28 14.93
CA HIS A 222 -3.48 -12.51 15.81
C HIS A 222 -3.34 -13.16 17.20
N LYS A 223 -4.45 -13.54 17.85
CA LYS A 223 -4.41 -14.19 19.16
C LYS A 223 -3.60 -15.49 19.13
N LYS A 224 -3.83 -16.34 18.12
CA LYS A 224 -3.11 -17.60 17.93
C LYS A 224 -1.61 -17.36 17.73
N CYS A 225 -1.23 -16.36 16.94
CA CYS A 225 0.17 -15.98 16.75
C CYS A 225 0.81 -15.49 18.07
N SER A 226 0.14 -14.62 18.82
CA SER A 226 0.62 -14.18 20.13
C SER A 226 0.80 -15.35 21.10
N GLU A 227 -0.13 -16.30 21.12
CA GLU A 227 -0.05 -17.48 21.98
C GLU A 227 1.08 -18.43 21.56
N ALA A 228 1.30 -18.62 20.26
CA ALA A 228 2.42 -19.40 19.74
C ALA A 228 3.77 -18.82 20.18
N ILE A 229 3.90 -17.49 20.22
CA ILE A 229 5.11 -16.82 20.73
C ILE A 229 5.24 -16.96 22.24
N ARG A 230 4.14 -16.81 23.00
CA ARG A 230 4.15 -16.91 24.47
C ARG A 230 4.51 -18.31 24.97
N SER A 231 3.98 -19.33 24.30
CA SER A 231 4.18 -20.74 24.64
C SER A 231 5.52 -21.28 24.18
N ARG A 232 6.21 -20.60 23.25
CA ARG A 232 7.55 -21.01 22.79
C ARG A 232 8.58 -20.83 23.91
N SER A 233 9.27 -21.92 24.23
CA SER A 233 10.47 -21.88 25.06
C SER A 233 11.52 -21.02 24.38
N LEU A 234 12.19 -20.14 25.14
CA LEU A 234 13.31 -19.43 24.57
C LEU A 234 14.43 -20.40 24.17
N PRO A 235 15.18 -20.07 23.10
CA PRO A 235 16.43 -20.75 22.81
C PRO A 235 17.41 -20.61 23.98
N THR A 236 18.26 -21.62 24.16
CA THR A 236 19.31 -21.62 25.20
C THR A 236 20.27 -20.43 25.10
N TRP A 237 20.46 -19.87 23.90
CA TRP A 237 21.30 -18.68 23.69
C TRP A 237 20.73 -17.43 24.37
N ALA A 238 19.42 -17.36 24.62
CA ALA A 238 18.79 -16.19 25.23
C ALA A 238 19.18 -16.00 26.70
N ASP A 239 19.67 -17.06 27.36
CA ASP A 239 20.20 -17.03 28.73
C ASP A 239 21.73 -17.07 28.78
N ALA A 240 22.41 -17.07 27.63
CA ALA A 240 23.87 -17.14 27.57
C ALA A 240 24.51 -15.86 28.13
N SER A 241 25.33 -16.00 29.18
CA SER A 241 26.06 -14.89 29.83
C SER A 241 26.88 -14.04 28.85
N ASP A 242 27.38 -14.65 27.78
CA ASP A 242 28.20 -13.97 26.77
C ASP A 242 27.39 -13.04 25.84
N LEU A 243 26.09 -13.33 25.68
CA LEU A 243 25.11 -12.51 24.96
C LEU A 243 24.43 -11.50 25.89
N VAL A 244 24.37 -11.82 27.18
CA VAL A 244 23.73 -11.03 28.25
C VAL A 244 24.78 -10.25 29.03
N TYR A 245 25.44 -9.29 28.37
CA TYR A 245 26.38 -8.38 29.04
C TYR A 245 25.62 -7.38 29.92
N GLU A 246 25.87 -7.40 31.22
CA GLU A 246 25.43 -6.37 32.16
C GLU A 246 26.43 -5.20 32.12
N CYS A 247 26.17 -4.21 31.27
CA CYS A 247 26.95 -2.98 31.26
C CYS A 247 26.65 -2.18 32.54
N THR A 248 27.43 -2.37 33.59
CA THR A 248 27.25 -1.66 34.87
C THR A 248 27.61 -0.18 34.81
N ASN A 249 28.30 0.27 33.76
CA ASN A 249 28.80 1.64 33.64
C ASN A 249 27.86 2.59 32.87
N GLY A 250 26.73 2.09 32.35
CA GLY A 250 25.87 2.86 31.44
C GLY A 250 24.81 3.75 32.11
N ALA A 251 24.48 3.50 33.38
CA ALA A 251 23.30 4.10 34.03
C ALA A 251 23.59 5.18 35.08
N MET A 252 24.86 5.44 35.42
CA MET A 252 25.20 6.24 36.60
C MET A 252 26.22 7.37 36.37
N THR A 253 26.32 7.99 35.19
CA THR A 253 27.32 9.07 35.01
C THR A 253 26.81 10.50 34.93
N ASP A 254 25.56 10.79 34.53
CA ASP A 254 25.23 12.20 34.21
C ASP A 254 24.01 12.82 34.90
N GLY A 255 23.36 12.19 35.88
CA GLY A 255 22.35 12.85 36.75
C GLY A 255 21.13 13.49 36.07
N VAL A 256 21.07 13.49 34.74
CA VAL A 256 19.97 14.00 33.92
C VAL A 256 19.04 12.82 33.66
N LYS A 257 17.85 12.87 34.26
CA LYS A 257 16.79 11.91 33.95
C LYS A 257 16.50 11.95 32.44
N PRO A 258 16.49 10.80 31.73
CA PRO A 258 16.06 10.79 30.34
C PRO A 258 14.59 11.25 30.25
N PRO A 259 14.20 11.92 29.15
CA PRO A 259 12.83 12.32 28.93
C PRO A 259 11.90 11.11 29.02
N THR A 260 10.77 11.31 29.70
CA THR A 260 9.88 10.31 30.33
C THR A 260 9.13 9.35 29.38
N SER A 261 9.62 9.04 28.19
CA SER A 261 8.86 8.22 27.22
C SER A 261 9.60 7.17 26.40
N THR A 262 10.77 6.67 26.79
CA THR A 262 11.50 5.73 25.91
C THR A 262 12.02 4.51 26.66
N MET A 263 12.02 3.36 25.98
CA MET A 263 12.33 1.97 26.41
C MET A 263 13.58 1.74 27.29
N MET A 264 14.30 2.78 27.66
CA MET A 264 15.61 2.77 28.32
C MET A 264 15.57 3.36 29.74
N ASN A 265 14.58 2.97 30.54
CA ASN A 265 14.77 2.94 32.00
C ASN A 265 15.49 1.64 32.43
N SER A 266 16.22 1.04 31.50
CA SER A 266 16.72 -0.32 31.55
C SER A 266 18.24 -0.20 31.50
N ASP A 267 18.87 -0.20 32.68
CA ASP A 267 20.27 0.14 32.88
C ASP A 267 21.28 -0.76 32.12
N THR A 268 20.81 -1.81 31.42
CA THR A 268 21.65 -2.80 30.72
C THR A 268 21.04 -3.29 29.39
N PRO A 269 21.87 -3.75 28.43
CA PRO A 269 21.40 -4.46 27.22
C PRO A 269 20.46 -5.63 27.50
N ARG A 270 20.67 -6.34 28.62
CA ARG A 270 19.80 -7.42 29.11
C ARG A 270 18.36 -6.94 29.32
N ASN A 271 18.20 -5.80 29.99
CA ASN A 271 16.88 -5.25 30.27
C ASN A 271 16.19 -4.78 28.99
N GLY A 272 16.94 -4.20 28.04
CA GLY A 272 16.41 -3.81 26.72
C GLY A 272 15.95 -5.03 25.91
N PHE A 273 16.72 -6.12 25.95
CA PHE A 273 16.34 -7.39 25.33
C PHE A 273 15.10 -8.02 25.98
N ASN A 274 15.02 -8.04 27.32
CA ASN A 274 13.85 -8.53 28.04
C ASN A 274 12.58 -7.71 27.74
N HIS A 275 12.72 -6.40 27.63
CA HIS A 275 11.61 -5.53 27.26
C HIS A 275 11.13 -5.82 25.83
N LEU A 276 12.04 -5.92 24.85
CA LEU A 276 11.70 -6.35 23.49
C LEU A 276 10.99 -7.70 23.49
N ARG A 277 11.50 -8.68 24.24
CA ARG A 277 10.84 -9.98 24.40
C ARG A 277 9.41 -9.85 24.94
N GLY A 278 9.19 -8.97 25.91
CA GLY A 278 7.85 -8.65 26.42
C GLY A 278 6.93 -8.07 25.35
N VAL A 279 7.43 -7.11 24.57
CA VAL A 279 6.69 -6.48 23.47
C VAL A 279 6.21 -7.52 22.46
N TYR A 280 7.07 -8.45 22.02
CA TYR A 280 6.67 -9.46 21.04
C TYR A 280 5.66 -10.49 21.56
N LYS A 281 5.64 -10.76 22.87
CA LYS A 281 4.60 -11.61 23.48
C LYS A 281 3.21 -10.99 23.38
N GLU A 282 3.13 -9.67 23.31
CA GLU A 282 1.87 -8.96 23.16
C GLU A 282 1.61 -8.56 21.70
N HIS A 283 2.66 -8.29 20.93
CA HIS A 283 2.63 -7.65 19.62
C HIS A 283 3.62 -8.38 18.69
N PRO A 284 3.22 -9.50 18.06
CA PRO A 284 4.10 -10.44 17.35
C PRO A 284 5.02 -9.83 16.28
N TYR A 285 4.72 -8.63 15.78
CA TYR A 285 5.52 -7.91 14.78
C TYR A 285 5.72 -6.42 15.09
N ALA A 286 5.57 -5.96 16.34
CA ALA A 286 5.74 -4.54 16.67
C ALA A 286 7.11 -3.99 16.22
N CYS A 287 8.19 -4.76 16.38
CA CYS A 287 9.53 -4.35 15.97
C CYS A 287 10.01 -5.10 14.73
N ALA A 288 9.25 -5.20 13.65
CA ALA A 288 9.63 -6.04 12.50
C ALA A 288 10.95 -5.64 11.80
N GLU A 289 11.39 -4.38 11.94
CA GLU A 289 12.65 -3.90 11.37
C GLU A 289 13.60 -3.33 12.42
N TRP A 290 14.90 -3.63 12.29
CA TRP A 290 15.93 -3.09 13.18
C TRP A 290 15.96 -1.57 13.11
N SER A 291 15.65 -0.95 11.97
CA SER A 291 15.61 0.51 11.81
C SER A 291 14.62 1.20 12.77
N SER A 292 13.54 0.53 13.17
CA SER A 292 12.58 1.06 14.15
C SER A 292 13.12 0.99 15.59
N VAL A 293 14.08 0.10 15.84
CA VAL A 293 14.68 -0.15 17.16
C VAL A 293 16.05 0.50 17.30
N ALA A 294 16.78 0.68 16.20
CA ALA A 294 18.15 1.17 16.18
C ALA A 294 18.30 2.55 16.84
N PRO A 295 17.45 3.56 16.57
CA PRO A 295 17.54 4.86 17.23
C PRO A 295 17.33 4.77 18.74
N LEU A 296 16.40 3.90 19.15
CA LEU A 296 16.12 3.61 20.55
C LEU A 296 17.32 2.94 21.21
N VAL A 297 18.02 2.06 20.50
CA VAL A 297 19.22 1.38 20.99
C VAL A 297 20.45 2.29 21.01
N THR A 298 20.64 3.16 20.01
CA THR A 298 21.81 4.05 19.94
C THR A 298 21.72 5.25 20.89
N GLY A 299 20.51 5.66 21.30
CA GLY A 299 20.28 6.87 22.09
C GLY A 299 20.63 6.79 23.59
N GLY A 300 20.78 5.59 24.17
CA GLY A 300 21.01 5.43 25.61
C GLY A 300 22.34 4.77 26.00
N PHE A 301 23.32 4.71 25.09
CA PHE A 301 24.65 4.22 25.45
C PHE A 301 25.59 5.34 25.88
N CYS A 302 26.18 5.16 27.06
CA CYS A 302 27.21 6.02 27.63
C CYS A 302 28.42 6.13 26.68
N GLN A 303 28.66 7.33 26.14
CA GLN A 303 29.80 7.61 25.24
C GLN A 303 31.16 7.55 25.97
N SER A 304 31.19 7.62 27.30
CA SER A 304 32.40 7.55 28.11
C SER A 304 32.77 6.11 28.53
N CYS A 305 31.96 5.10 28.20
CA CYS A 305 32.29 3.71 28.50
C CYS A 305 33.28 3.13 27.46
N PRO A 306 34.50 2.70 27.86
CA PRO A 306 35.53 2.20 26.93
C PRO A 306 35.12 0.87 26.24
N VAL A 307 34.17 0.12 26.81
CA VAL A 307 33.56 -1.04 26.16
C VAL A 307 32.58 -0.58 25.07
N CYS A 308 31.68 0.37 25.37
CA CYS A 308 30.72 0.91 24.40
C CYS A 308 31.41 1.65 23.24
N GLN A 309 32.51 2.38 23.49
CA GLN A 309 33.29 3.10 22.48
C GLN A 309 33.87 2.18 21.39
N LYS A 310 34.12 0.91 21.69
CA LYS A 310 34.58 -0.09 20.70
C LYS A 310 33.44 -0.71 19.87
N ASN A 311 32.20 -0.20 20.00
CA ASN A 311 30.97 -0.63 19.31
C ASN A 311 30.47 -2.09 19.47
N PRO A 312 30.73 -2.82 20.59
CA PRO A 312 30.21 -4.18 20.77
C PRO A 312 28.71 -4.20 21.12
N CYS A 313 28.18 -3.18 21.79
CA CYS A 313 26.83 -3.24 22.39
C CYS A 313 25.71 -3.13 21.33
N ALA A 314 25.76 -2.14 20.43
CA ALA A 314 24.74 -1.99 19.38
C ALA A 314 24.79 -3.15 18.38
N SER A 315 25.99 -3.60 18.01
CA SER A 315 26.20 -4.75 17.14
C SER A 315 25.64 -6.05 17.73
N ARG A 316 25.85 -6.28 19.04
CA ARG A 316 25.29 -7.44 19.76
C ARG A 316 23.77 -7.35 19.88
N MET A 317 23.21 -6.19 20.22
CA MET A 317 21.76 -5.99 20.26
C MET A 317 21.12 -6.25 18.89
N LYS A 318 21.76 -5.82 17.80
CA LYS A 318 21.33 -6.10 16.43
C LYS A 318 21.35 -7.60 16.11
N ALA A 319 22.36 -8.33 16.56
CA ALA A 319 22.45 -9.77 16.39
C ALA A 319 21.36 -10.51 17.18
N MET A 320 21.15 -10.15 18.45
CA MET A 320 20.09 -10.75 19.29
C MET A 320 18.70 -10.50 18.71
N TYR A 321 18.46 -9.27 18.25
CA TYR A 321 17.23 -8.91 17.56
C TYR A 321 16.97 -9.80 16.33
N ARG A 322 18.00 -10.05 15.50
CA ARG A 322 17.88 -10.93 14.32
C ARG A 322 17.53 -12.36 14.71
N LEU A 323 18.20 -12.92 15.72
CA LEU A 323 17.90 -14.27 16.20
C LEU A 323 16.47 -14.36 16.75
N PHE A 324 16.04 -13.35 17.51
CA PHE A 324 14.68 -13.32 18.04
C PHE A 324 13.61 -13.18 16.94
N LYS A 325 13.88 -12.36 15.90
CA LYS A 325 13.01 -12.24 14.72
C LYS A 325 12.82 -13.60 14.03
N ILE A 326 13.88 -14.38 13.84
CA ILE A 326 13.81 -15.73 13.26
C ILE A 326 12.92 -16.65 14.10
N GLU A 327 13.05 -16.63 15.42
CA GLU A 327 12.22 -17.45 16.31
C GLU A 327 10.74 -17.06 16.26
N VAL A 328 10.46 -15.77 16.20
CA VAL A 328 9.10 -15.22 16.04
C VAL A 328 8.52 -15.64 14.70
N GLU A 329 9.27 -15.52 13.60
CA GLU A 329 8.85 -15.97 12.27
C GLU A 329 8.56 -17.47 12.25
N ALA A 330 9.41 -18.27 12.88
CA ALA A 330 9.21 -19.71 13.01
C ALA A 330 7.93 -20.05 13.81
N ALA A 331 7.67 -19.35 14.91
CA ALA A 331 6.45 -19.54 15.71
C ALA A 331 5.17 -19.18 14.94
N ILE A 332 5.22 -18.14 14.12
CA ILE A 332 4.06 -17.66 13.36
C ILE A 332 3.81 -18.54 12.14
N SER A 333 4.87 -19.06 11.51
CA SER A 333 4.77 -19.92 10.32
C SER A 333 3.94 -21.20 10.54
N THR A 334 3.75 -21.64 11.78
CA THR A 334 2.90 -22.80 12.11
C THR A 334 1.41 -22.46 12.16
N ILE A 335 1.04 -21.18 12.14
CA ILE A 335 -0.35 -20.73 12.22
C ILE A 335 -0.83 -20.40 10.80
N PRO A 336 -1.89 -21.06 10.30
CA PRO A 336 -2.40 -20.79 8.96
C PRO A 336 -3.00 -19.38 8.89
N VAL A 337 -2.74 -18.69 7.78
CA VAL A 337 -3.33 -17.38 7.51
C VAL A 337 -4.82 -17.55 7.15
N PRO A 338 -5.71 -16.71 7.70
CA PRO A 338 -7.10 -16.67 7.28
C PRO A 338 -7.22 -15.97 5.92
N LEU A 339 -7.32 -16.78 4.86
CA LEU A 339 -7.43 -16.34 3.47
C LEU A 339 -8.91 -16.19 3.04
#